data_AF-A0A6M1RJ39-F1
#
_entry.id   AF-A0A6M1RJ39-F1
#
_cell.length_a   1.000
_cell.length_b   1.000
_cell.length_c   1.000
_cell.angle_alpha   90.00
_cell.angle_beta   90.00
_cell.angle_gamma   90.00
#
_symmetry.space_group_name_H-M   'P 1'
#
loop_
_entity.id
_entity.type
_entity.pdbx_description
1 polymer ?
#
loop_
_entity_poly.entity_id
_entity_poly.type
_entity_poly.pdbx_seq_one_letter_code
_entity_poly.pdbx_strand_id
1 'polypeptide(L)'
;MAQLIYCFCSGGASLADAERLNHKPLVRQLARVKKFADQTQLGQWLRQQSDTSIAALWNLNAQFVQWVIDRADPARWTYAGRAEAFFDETQIEVFGPSFEGAKINYEGQLALSWQTFWFGPFLVGGELGSPGEVSSALPAMLQTLRPLWRDRACDFLADSGSSSAEHLQAIEQAGFTHWSVSYNKWTAGPERTAAALPQSAWSPATQRRWRDGVEVTEQYAGIRHTVAGIDFTFPLAVARWKKDDEMFWRYAFVAHD
;
A
#
# COMPACT_ATOMS: atom_id res chain seq x y z
N MET A 1 1.27 24.71 7.07
CA MET A 1 1.56 23.66 6.07
C MET A 1 3.03 23.31 5.95
N ALA A 2 3.92 24.23 5.57
CA ALA A 2 5.36 23.93 5.40
C ALA A 2 5.99 23.23 6.61
N GLN A 3 5.63 23.63 7.84
CA GLN A 3 6.09 22.99 9.07
C GLN A 3 5.76 21.48 9.14
N LEU A 4 4.54 21.09 8.77
CA LEU A 4 4.11 19.69 8.79
C LEU A 4 4.87 18.88 7.73
N ILE A 5 5.00 19.43 6.52
CA ILE A 5 5.76 18.81 5.43
C ILE A 5 7.21 18.58 5.87
N TYR A 6 7.91 19.59 6.40
CA TYR A 6 9.27 19.42 6.88
C TYR A 6 9.38 18.45 8.05
N CYS A 7 8.41 18.45 8.96
CA CYS A 7 8.37 17.53 10.09
C CYS A 7 8.29 16.08 9.60
N PHE A 8 7.32 15.77 8.73
CA PHE A 8 7.14 14.42 8.19
C PHE A 8 8.33 13.98 7.35
N CYS A 9 8.84 14.84 6.46
CA CYS A 9 10.00 14.53 5.62
C CYS A 9 11.32 14.40 6.40
N SER A 10 11.36 14.73 7.70
CA SER A 10 12.53 14.56 8.57
C SER A 10 12.34 13.50 9.66
N GLY A 11 11.27 12.70 9.58
CA GLY A 11 10.98 11.62 10.52
C GLY A 11 10.34 12.07 11.83
N GLY A 12 9.81 13.29 11.90
CA GLY A 12 9.07 13.75 13.07
C GLY A 12 7.69 13.09 13.16
N ALA A 13 7.30 12.69 14.37
CA ALA A 13 6.11 11.88 14.62
C ALA A 13 5.11 12.54 15.60
N SER A 14 5.41 13.74 16.09
CA SER A 14 4.58 14.43 17.08
C SER A 14 4.50 15.94 16.83
N LEU A 15 3.50 16.60 17.43
CA LEU A 15 3.42 18.07 17.44
C LEU A 15 4.66 18.69 18.07
N ALA A 16 5.26 18.03 19.05
CA ALA A 16 6.52 18.45 19.68
C ALA A 16 7.68 18.41 18.68
N ASP A 17 7.76 17.38 17.83
CA ASP A 17 8.77 17.32 16.76
C ASP A 17 8.58 18.43 15.75
N ALA A 18 7.33 18.71 15.37
CA ALA A 18 7.02 19.82 14.47
C ALA A 18 7.44 21.16 15.09
N GLU A 19 7.22 21.38 16.38
CA GLU A 19 7.68 22.58 17.09
C GLU A 19 9.21 22.67 17.13
N ARG A 20 9.92 21.54 17.29
CA ARG A 20 11.40 21.49 17.33
C ARG A 20 12.06 21.99 16.04
N LEU A 21 11.33 22.10 14.92
CA LEU A 21 11.81 22.79 13.72
C LEU A 21 12.19 24.26 14.00
N ASN A 22 11.63 24.88 15.04
CA ASN A 22 12.09 26.18 15.54
C ASN A 22 13.55 26.17 16.02
N HIS A 23 14.17 25.02 16.25
CA HIS A 23 15.60 24.95 16.59
C HIS A 23 16.49 24.77 15.36
N LYS A 24 15.94 24.77 14.14
CA LYS A 24 16.66 24.55 12.88
C LYS A 24 16.65 25.83 12.02
N PRO A 25 17.67 26.71 12.11
CA PRO A 25 17.71 27.98 11.37
C PRO A 25 17.56 27.83 9.86
N LEU A 26 18.22 26.83 9.27
CA LEU A 26 18.17 26.57 7.82
C LEU A 26 16.74 26.24 7.35
N VAL A 27 16.01 25.42 8.10
CA VAL A 27 14.62 25.04 7.75
C VAL A 27 13.70 26.27 7.78
N ARG A 28 13.87 27.15 8.78
CA ARG A 28 13.14 28.42 8.83
C ARG A 28 13.48 29.35 7.67
N GLN A 29 14.75 29.42 7.28
CA GLN A 29 15.20 30.21 6.14
C GLN A 29 14.59 29.70 4.83
N LEU A 30 14.62 28.38 4.61
CA LEU A 30 14.01 27.72 3.46
C LEU A 30 12.50 27.94 3.41
N ALA A 31 11.83 27.83 4.57
CA ALA A 31 10.40 28.12 4.70
C ALA A 31 10.05 29.61 4.65
N ARG A 32 11.05 30.51 4.68
CA ARG A 32 10.90 31.96 4.74
C ARG A 32 10.02 32.43 5.91
N VAL A 33 10.15 31.79 7.07
CA VAL A 33 9.41 32.15 8.30
C VAL A 33 10.35 32.58 9.41
N LYS A 34 9.91 33.53 10.24
CA LYS A 34 10.64 33.93 11.46
C LYS A 34 10.55 32.85 12.54
N LYS A 35 9.37 32.24 12.68
CA LYS A 35 9.05 31.22 13.68
C LYS A 35 7.97 30.29 13.12
N PHE A 36 8.07 29.02 13.45
CA PHE A 36 7.03 28.01 13.23
C PHE A 36 6.03 27.99 14.40
N ALA A 37 4.84 27.43 14.17
CA ALA A 37 3.81 27.30 15.20
C ALA A 37 4.31 26.41 16.35
N ASP A 38 3.93 26.73 17.57
CA ASP A 38 4.12 25.82 18.72
C ASP A 38 3.11 24.67 18.70
N GLN A 39 3.28 23.69 19.60
CA GLN A 39 2.38 22.54 19.74
C GLN A 39 0.90 22.93 19.89
N THR A 40 0.62 23.97 20.67
CA THR A 40 -0.75 24.40 20.96
C THR A 40 -1.39 25.00 19.72
N GLN A 41 -0.69 25.91 19.05
CA GLN A 41 -1.12 26.54 17.81
C GLN A 41 -1.34 25.51 16.71
N LEU A 42 -0.41 24.55 16.57
CA LEU A 42 -0.52 23.49 15.58
C LEU A 42 -1.70 22.57 15.88
N GLY A 43 -1.89 22.18 17.15
CA GLY A 43 -3.02 21.36 17.57
C GLY A 43 -4.37 22.05 17.39
N GLN A 44 -4.47 23.35 17.69
CA GLN A 44 -5.68 24.13 17.42
C GLN A 44 -5.99 24.21 15.93
N TRP A 45 -4.97 24.46 15.10
CA TRP A 45 -5.13 24.49 13.65
C TRP A 45 -5.57 23.13 13.10
N LEU A 46 -4.97 22.03 13.57
CA LEU A 46 -5.33 20.67 13.14
C LEU A 46 -6.80 20.32 13.44
N ARG A 47 -7.33 20.75 14.58
CA ARG A 47 -8.75 20.55 14.94
C ARG A 47 -9.73 21.35 14.08
N GLN A 48 -9.26 22.37 13.36
CA GLN A 48 -10.07 23.19 12.45
C GLN A 48 -10.05 22.68 11.01
N GLN A 49 -9.34 21.57 10.73
CA GLN A 49 -9.31 21.01 9.39
C GLN A 49 -10.62 20.33 9.04
N SER A 50 -10.96 20.38 7.76
CA SER A 50 -12.11 19.69 7.16
C SER A 50 -11.63 18.69 6.14
N ASP A 51 -12.50 17.78 5.70
CA ASP A 51 -12.20 16.83 4.62
C ASP A 51 -11.66 17.54 3.37
N THR A 52 -12.18 18.73 3.08
CA THR A 52 -11.70 19.57 1.98
C THR A 52 -10.27 20.07 2.19
N SER A 53 -9.91 20.54 3.40
CA SER A 53 -8.56 21.02 3.65
C SER A 53 -7.54 19.88 3.76
N ILE A 54 -7.97 18.70 4.23
CA ILE A 54 -7.19 17.47 4.23
C ILE A 54 -6.93 16.98 2.80
N ALA A 55 -7.97 16.92 1.95
CA ALA A 55 -7.81 16.59 0.54
C ALA A 55 -6.88 17.58 -0.19
N ALA A 56 -6.99 18.88 0.13
CA ALA A 56 -6.08 19.89 -0.40
C ALA A 56 -4.62 19.67 0.02
N LEU A 57 -4.37 19.23 1.27
CA LEU A 57 -3.03 18.87 1.73
C LEU A 57 -2.47 17.68 0.95
N TRP A 58 -3.25 16.61 0.76
CA TRP A 58 -2.80 15.47 -0.03
C TRP A 58 -2.49 15.84 -1.48
N ASN A 59 -3.32 16.68 -2.10
CA ASN A 59 -3.05 17.20 -3.44
C ASN A 59 -1.75 18.01 -3.50
N LEU A 60 -1.50 18.88 -2.52
CA LEU A 60 -0.24 19.64 -2.43
C LEU A 60 0.96 18.71 -2.21
N ASN A 61 0.81 17.66 -1.41
CA ASN A 61 1.84 16.66 -1.17
C ASN A 61 2.18 15.90 -2.46
N ALA A 62 1.18 15.42 -3.20
CA ALA A 62 1.39 14.77 -4.49
C ALA A 62 2.08 15.69 -5.51
N GLN A 63 1.69 16.97 -5.57
CA GLN A 63 2.36 17.97 -6.42
C GLN A 63 3.82 18.21 -6.00
N PHE A 64 4.08 18.27 -4.69
CA PHE A 64 5.44 18.41 -4.18
C PHE A 64 6.30 17.20 -4.54
N VAL A 65 5.76 15.98 -4.38
CA VAL A 65 6.46 14.76 -4.80
C VAL A 65 6.72 14.75 -6.30
N GLN A 66 5.75 15.15 -7.14
CA GLN A 66 5.96 15.31 -8.57
C GLN A 66 7.11 16.29 -8.87
N TRP A 67 7.14 17.44 -8.17
CA TRP A 67 8.24 18.40 -8.30
C TRP A 67 9.60 17.83 -7.89
N VAL A 68 9.64 16.97 -6.85
CA VAL A 68 10.85 16.29 -6.37
C VAL A 68 11.34 15.27 -7.40
N ILE A 69 10.48 14.37 -7.88
CA ILE A 69 10.88 13.31 -8.82
C ILE A 69 11.31 13.86 -10.18
N ASP A 70 10.81 15.02 -10.59
CA ASP A 70 11.26 15.72 -11.80
C ASP A 70 12.70 16.26 -11.70
N ARG A 71 13.29 16.29 -10.49
CA ARG A 71 14.59 16.91 -10.21
C ARG A 71 15.58 15.97 -9.53
N ALA A 72 15.08 15.01 -8.77
CA ALA A 72 15.91 14.05 -8.08
C ALA A 72 16.53 13.06 -9.08
N ASP A 73 17.77 12.67 -8.80
CA ASP A 73 18.41 11.56 -9.51
C ASP A 73 17.51 10.30 -9.44
N PRO A 74 17.10 9.71 -10.59
CA PRO A 74 16.27 8.52 -10.65
C PRO A 74 16.78 7.36 -9.78
N ALA A 75 18.10 7.22 -9.62
CA ALA A 75 18.70 6.15 -8.81
C ALA A 75 18.34 6.24 -7.31
N ARG A 76 17.77 7.36 -6.85
CA ARG A 76 17.37 7.56 -5.44
C ARG A 76 15.94 7.12 -5.14
N TRP A 77 15.12 6.88 -6.15
CA TRP A 77 13.69 6.63 -5.96
C TRP A 77 13.10 5.58 -6.90
N THR A 78 13.87 5.09 -7.88
CA THR A 78 13.49 3.98 -8.75
C THR A 78 14.19 2.69 -8.35
N TYR A 79 13.55 1.56 -8.61
CA TYR A 79 14.14 0.23 -8.47
C TYR A 79 14.25 -0.42 -9.85
N ALA A 80 15.43 -0.96 -10.17
CA ALA A 80 15.72 -1.52 -11.49
C ALA A 80 15.35 -0.60 -12.68
N GLY A 81 15.41 0.73 -12.49
CA GLY A 81 15.07 1.73 -13.51
C GLY A 81 13.56 2.00 -13.67
N ARG A 82 12.71 1.43 -12.82
CA ARG A 82 11.25 1.66 -12.81
C ARG A 82 10.81 2.33 -11.50
N ALA A 83 9.75 3.11 -11.57
CA ALA A 83 9.07 3.56 -10.37
C ALA A 83 8.37 2.38 -9.70
N GLU A 84 8.14 2.47 -8.40
CA GLU A 84 7.32 1.51 -7.66
C GLU A 84 6.17 2.27 -6.99
N ALA A 85 4.95 1.80 -7.17
CA ALA A 85 3.79 2.25 -6.44
C ALA A 85 3.37 1.12 -5.47
N PHE A 86 3.15 1.48 -4.20
CA PHE A 86 2.77 0.51 -3.18
C PHE A 86 1.53 0.99 -2.45
N PHE A 87 0.57 0.08 -2.24
CA PHE A 87 -0.63 0.36 -1.48
C PHE A 87 -0.77 -0.61 -0.31
N ASP A 88 -1.08 -0.05 0.85
CA ASP A 88 -1.23 -0.82 2.08
C ASP A 88 -2.40 -0.31 2.93
N GLU A 89 -3.12 -1.26 3.54
CA GLU A 89 -4.04 -1.01 4.64
C GLU A 89 -3.34 -1.34 5.95
N THR A 90 -2.94 -0.29 6.67
CA THR A 90 -2.35 -0.42 8.00
C THR A 90 -3.40 -0.10 9.07
N GLN A 91 -3.39 -0.83 10.17
CA GLN A 91 -4.25 -0.52 11.32
C GLN A 91 -3.44 0.10 12.44
N ILE A 92 -3.95 1.21 12.97
CA ILE A 92 -3.32 1.99 14.04
C ILE A 92 -4.07 1.70 15.33
N GLU A 93 -3.48 0.90 16.20
CA GLU A 93 -4.00 0.62 17.53
C GLU A 93 -3.98 1.89 18.38
N VAL A 94 -5.08 2.12 19.09
CA VAL A 94 -5.26 3.32 19.92
C VAL A 94 -5.55 2.93 21.36
N PHE A 95 -4.88 3.61 22.29
CA PHE A 95 -4.96 3.33 23.72
C PHE A 95 -5.57 4.51 24.46
N GLY A 96 -6.76 4.32 25.02
CA GLY A 96 -7.51 5.37 25.70
C GLY A 96 -8.99 5.05 25.82
N PRO A 97 -9.75 5.91 26.52
CA PRO A 97 -11.15 5.64 26.83
C PRO A 97 -12.07 5.67 25.59
N SER A 98 -11.78 6.53 24.60
CA SER A 98 -12.50 6.59 23.34
C SER A 98 -11.68 7.31 22.27
N PHE A 99 -11.84 6.86 21.01
CA PHE A 99 -11.35 7.52 19.81
C PHE A 99 -12.46 7.48 18.77
N GLU A 100 -12.75 8.62 18.16
CA GLU A 100 -13.74 8.71 17.09
C GLU A 100 -13.30 7.87 15.88
N GLY A 101 -14.22 7.08 15.32
CA GLY A 101 -13.96 6.17 14.20
C GLY A 101 -13.21 4.88 14.57
N ALA A 102 -12.69 4.72 15.79
CA ALA A 102 -11.98 3.50 16.14
C ALA A 102 -12.95 2.32 16.33
N LYS A 103 -12.60 1.14 15.80
CA LYS A 103 -13.35 -0.12 15.93
C LYS A 103 -12.43 -1.27 16.33
N ILE A 104 -13.02 -2.34 16.86
CA ILE A 104 -12.28 -3.55 17.17
C ILE A 104 -11.82 -4.21 15.86
N ASN A 105 -10.52 -4.48 15.75
CA ASN A 105 -9.94 -5.13 14.60
C ASN A 105 -9.93 -6.67 14.69
N TYR A 106 -9.32 -7.32 13.71
CA TYR A 106 -9.20 -8.78 13.64
C TYR A 106 -8.32 -9.37 14.76
N GLU A 107 -7.48 -8.57 15.41
CA GLU A 107 -6.70 -8.96 16.59
C GLU A 107 -7.44 -8.70 17.91
N GLY A 108 -8.69 -8.22 17.86
CA GLY A 108 -9.47 -7.89 19.05
C GLY A 108 -9.09 -6.58 19.72
N GLN A 109 -8.32 -5.71 19.04
CA GLN A 109 -7.83 -4.44 19.54
C GLN A 109 -8.61 -3.25 18.97
N LEU A 110 -8.74 -2.17 19.75
CA LEU A 110 -9.34 -0.93 19.26
C LEU A 110 -8.37 -0.22 18.31
N ALA A 111 -8.77 -0.02 17.06
CA ALA A 111 -7.90 0.52 16.02
C ALA A 111 -8.64 1.45 15.05
N LEU A 112 -7.86 2.34 14.43
CA LEU A 112 -8.21 3.03 13.19
C LEU A 112 -7.62 2.27 12.00
N SER A 113 -8.19 2.42 10.81
CA SER A 113 -7.62 1.93 9.55
C SER A 113 -7.06 3.10 8.75
N TRP A 114 -5.86 2.92 8.23
CA TRP A 114 -5.16 3.89 7.41
C TRP A 114 -4.75 3.26 6.09
N GLN A 115 -5.43 3.67 5.03
CA GLN A 115 -5.06 3.34 3.66
C GLN A 115 -3.93 4.27 3.24
N THR A 116 -2.84 3.72 2.72
CA THR A 116 -1.67 4.50 2.32
C THR A 116 -1.27 4.19 0.89
N PHE A 117 -0.98 5.23 0.11
CA PHE A 117 -0.46 5.11 -1.24
C PHE A 117 0.95 5.71 -1.30
N TRP A 118 1.91 4.87 -1.65
CA TRP A 118 3.32 5.20 -1.75
C TRP A 118 3.75 5.23 -3.21
N PHE A 119 4.64 6.16 -3.55
CA PHE A 119 5.29 6.26 -4.84
C PHE A 119 6.80 6.41 -4.62
N GLY A 120 7.55 5.35 -4.94
CA GLY A 120 8.92 5.17 -4.50
C GLY A 120 9.01 5.32 -2.97
N PRO A 121 9.92 6.15 -2.44
CA PRO A 121 10.06 6.37 -1.00
C PRO A 121 9.05 7.36 -0.41
N PHE A 122 8.08 7.86 -1.19
CA PHE A 122 7.20 8.96 -0.77
C PHE A 122 5.77 8.47 -0.50
N LEU A 123 5.21 8.81 0.66
CA LEU A 123 3.78 8.70 0.92
C LEU A 123 3.06 9.84 0.19
N VAL A 124 2.21 9.53 -0.79
CA VAL A 124 1.55 10.50 -1.68
C VAL A 124 0.04 10.58 -1.50
N GLY A 125 -0.57 9.55 -0.92
CA GLY A 125 -1.99 9.53 -0.59
C GLY A 125 -2.23 8.82 0.74
N GLY A 126 -3.29 9.21 1.43
CA GLY A 126 -3.70 8.52 2.64
C GLY A 126 -5.13 8.83 3.05
N GLU A 127 -5.82 7.81 3.57
CA GLU A 127 -7.18 7.94 4.09
C GLU A 127 -7.27 7.22 5.43
N LEU A 128 -7.50 7.98 6.49
CA LEU A 128 -7.64 7.48 7.85
C LEU A 128 -9.12 7.46 8.23
N GLY A 129 -9.59 6.34 8.76
CA GLY A 129 -10.96 6.22 9.22
C GLY A 129 -11.18 4.94 10.01
N SER A 130 -12.41 4.46 10.02
CA SER A 130 -12.75 3.23 10.73
C SER A 130 -12.29 2.00 9.94
N PRO A 131 -11.85 0.92 10.62
CA PRO A 131 -11.69 -0.39 10.00
C PRO A 131 -12.92 -0.78 9.17
N GLY A 132 -12.69 -1.18 7.91
CA GLY A 132 -13.70 -1.56 6.94
C GLY A 132 -14.41 -0.41 6.21
N GLU A 133 -14.40 0.82 6.73
CA GLU A 133 -15.05 1.97 6.06
C GLU A 133 -14.17 2.54 4.95
N VAL A 134 -12.88 2.67 5.21
CA VAL A 134 -11.91 3.26 4.26
C VAL A 134 -11.29 2.22 3.32
N SER A 135 -11.60 0.93 3.47
CA SER A 135 -11.00 -0.16 2.69
C SER A 135 -11.30 -0.11 1.18
N SER A 136 -12.14 0.83 0.72
CA SER A 136 -12.46 1.09 -0.70
C SER A 136 -11.73 2.31 -1.30
N ALA A 137 -10.74 2.88 -0.61
CA ALA A 137 -10.07 4.10 -1.07
C ALA A 137 -9.20 3.91 -2.32
N LEU A 138 -8.70 2.69 -2.58
CA LEU A 138 -7.71 2.42 -3.62
C LEU A 138 -8.13 2.92 -5.03
N PRO A 139 -9.33 2.62 -5.57
CA PRO A 139 -9.73 3.09 -6.89
C PRO A 139 -9.71 4.62 -7.04
N ALA A 140 -10.17 5.35 -6.02
CA ALA A 140 -10.16 6.82 -6.03
C ALA A 140 -8.73 7.39 -5.96
N MET A 141 -7.85 6.77 -5.16
CA MET A 141 -6.44 7.13 -5.09
C MET A 141 -5.73 6.87 -6.42
N LEU A 142 -5.98 5.73 -7.07
CA LEU A 142 -5.42 5.40 -8.39
C LEU A 142 -5.80 6.45 -9.44
N GLN A 143 -7.07 6.85 -9.47
CA GLN A 143 -7.54 7.88 -10.41
C GLN A 143 -6.85 9.23 -10.15
N THR A 144 -6.79 9.66 -8.89
CA THR A 144 -6.25 10.97 -8.49
C THR A 144 -4.74 11.05 -8.72
N LEU A 145 -4.02 9.98 -8.38
CA LEU A 145 -2.55 9.96 -8.40
C LEU A 145 -1.96 9.52 -9.74
N ARG A 146 -2.77 9.09 -10.70
CA ARG A 146 -2.34 8.65 -12.04
C ARG A 146 -1.29 9.53 -12.74
N PRO A 147 -1.31 10.87 -12.62
CA PRO A 147 -0.25 11.71 -13.18
C PRO A 147 1.18 11.33 -12.72
N LEU A 148 1.33 10.69 -11.55
CA LEU A 148 2.62 10.22 -11.05
C LEU A 148 3.22 9.04 -11.82
N TRP A 149 2.46 8.31 -12.64
CA TRP A 149 3.03 7.20 -13.43
C TRP A 149 2.61 7.18 -14.89
N ARG A 150 1.65 7.99 -15.31
CA ARG A 150 1.11 7.99 -16.68
C ARG A 150 2.19 7.97 -17.78
N ASP A 151 3.26 8.75 -17.59
CA ASP A 151 4.31 8.97 -18.60
C ASP A 151 5.63 8.28 -18.24
N ARG A 152 5.62 7.26 -17.36
CA ARG A 152 6.84 6.56 -16.91
C ARG A 152 6.57 5.08 -16.59
N ALA A 153 7.60 4.25 -16.72
CA ALA A 153 7.50 2.86 -16.29
C ALA A 153 7.32 2.79 -14.77
N CYS A 154 6.31 2.06 -14.32
CA CYS A 154 5.94 1.96 -12.91
C CYS A 154 5.35 0.59 -12.62
N ASP A 155 5.91 -0.12 -11.63
CA ASP A 155 5.34 -1.36 -11.12
C ASP A 155 4.41 -1.05 -9.93
N PHE A 156 3.31 -1.78 -9.80
CA PHE A 156 2.40 -1.67 -8.65
C PHE A 156 2.42 -2.91 -7.78
N LEU A 157 2.50 -2.72 -6.48
CA LEU A 157 2.58 -3.78 -5.48
C LEU A 157 1.51 -3.55 -4.40
N ALA A 158 0.76 -4.60 -4.07
CA ALA A 158 -0.13 -4.58 -2.91
C ALA A 158 -0.26 -5.95 -2.27
N ASP A 159 -0.68 -5.96 -1.02
CA ASP A 159 -0.96 -7.16 -0.26
C ASP A 159 -2.37 -7.72 -0.56
N SER A 160 -2.75 -8.75 0.19
CA SER A 160 -4.02 -9.43 0.00
C SER A 160 -5.28 -8.64 0.37
N GLY A 161 -5.16 -7.56 1.14
CA GLY A 161 -6.25 -6.61 1.35
C GLY A 161 -6.79 -6.04 0.04
N SER A 162 -5.92 -5.94 -0.97
CA SER A 162 -6.22 -5.39 -2.30
C SER A 162 -6.70 -6.43 -3.33
N SER A 163 -6.98 -7.67 -2.92
CA SER A 163 -7.35 -8.76 -3.84
C SER A 163 -8.85 -8.83 -4.22
N SER A 164 -9.64 -7.79 -3.92
CA SER A 164 -11.03 -7.74 -4.38
C SER A 164 -11.07 -7.56 -5.90
N ALA A 165 -12.09 -8.11 -6.56
CA ALA A 165 -12.21 -7.97 -8.01
C ALA A 165 -12.32 -6.51 -8.48
N GLU A 166 -12.99 -5.64 -7.69
CA GLU A 166 -13.04 -4.20 -7.94
C GLU A 166 -11.65 -3.56 -7.89
N HIS A 167 -10.84 -3.90 -6.89
CA HIS A 167 -9.47 -3.40 -6.77
C HIS A 167 -8.59 -3.90 -7.91
N LEU A 168 -8.61 -5.21 -8.21
CA LEU A 168 -7.81 -5.77 -9.29
C LEU A 168 -8.19 -5.14 -10.66
N GLN A 169 -9.47 -4.91 -10.89
CA GLN A 169 -9.93 -4.21 -12.10
C GLN A 169 -9.46 -2.75 -12.14
N ALA A 170 -9.50 -2.04 -11.01
CA ALA A 170 -9.01 -0.66 -10.92
C ALA A 170 -7.49 -0.57 -11.13
N ILE A 171 -6.72 -1.52 -10.58
CA ILE A 171 -5.27 -1.63 -10.75
C ILE A 171 -4.92 -1.89 -12.21
N GLU A 172 -5.59 -2.84 -12.87
CA GLU A 172 -5.42 -3.13 -14.29
C GLU A 172 -5.67 -1.87 -15.15
N GLN A 173 -6.75 -1.13 -14.87
CA GLN A 173 -7.12 0.09 -15.60
C GLN A 173 -6.19 1.28 -15.30
N ALA A 174 -5.41 1.24 -14.22
CA ALA A 174 -4.52 2.33 -13.83
C ALA A 174 -3.33 2.48 -14.78
N GLY A 175 -3.00 1.44 -15.57
CA GLY A 175 -1.97 1.48 -16.62
C GLY A 175 -0.55 1.44 -16.07
N PHE A 176 -0.32 0.62 -15.04
CA PHE A 176 1.03 0.28 -14.59
C PHE A 176 1.76 -0.55 -15.64
N THR A 177 3.09 -0.57 -15.59
CA THR A 177 3.94 -1.42 -16.43
C THR A 177 3.77 -2.89 -16.07
N HIS A 178 3.78 -3.17 -14.77
CA HIS A 178 3.43 -4.46 -14.19
C HIS A 178 2.67 -4.22 -12.89
N TRP A 179 1.90 -5.21 -12.45
CA TRP A 179 1.33 -5.19 -11.11
C TRP A 179 1.32 -6.57 -10.49
N SER A 180 1.44 -6.62 -9.16
CA SER A 180 1.28 -7.86 -8.42
C SER A 180 0.55 -7.63 -7.10
N VAL A 181 -0.42 -8.50 -6.83
CA VAL A 181 -1.25 -8.46 -5.62
C VAL A 181 -1.31 -9.87 -5.02
N SER A 182 -0.91 -10.01 -3.76
CA SER A 182 -1.10 -11.29 -3.06
C SER A 182 -2.59 -11.65 -3.03
N TYR A 183 -2.97 -12.89 -3.29
CA TYR A 183 -4.38 -13.25 -3.50
C TYR A 183 -4.86 -14.29 -2.49
N ASN A 184 -5.79 -13.90 -1.62
CA ASN A 184 -6.40 -14.78 -0.60
C ASN A 184 -7.94 -14.75 -0.58
N LYS A 185 -8.59 -13.95 -1.43
CA LYS A 185 -10.05 -13.92 -1.50
C LYS A 185 -10.58 -15.02 -2.41
N TRP A 186 -11.66 -15.68 -2.01
CA TRP A 186 -12.35 -16.71 -2.82
C TRP A 186 -11.44 -17.85 -3.35
N THR A 187 -10.47 -18.33 -2.56
CA THR A 187 -9.46 -19.29 -3.04
C THR A 187 -9.99 -20.68 -3.40
N ALA A 188 -11.19 -21.07 -2.93
CA ALA A 188 -11.77 -22.38 -3.23
C ALA A 188 -11.99 -22.66 -4.72
N GLY A 189 -12.20 -21.62 -5.54
CA GLY A 189 -12.23 -21.74 -7.00
C GLY A 189 -10.83 -22.00 -7.57
N PRO A 190 -9.89 -21.06 -7.40
CA PRO A 190 -8.49 -21.19 -7.81
C PRO A 190 -7.82 -22.49 -7.35
N GLU A 191 -8.04 -22.93 -6.11
CA GLU A 191 -7.50 -24.18 -5.57
C GLU A 191 -8.00 -25.40 -6.35
N ARG A 192 -9.30 -25.48 -6.65
CA ARG A 192 -9.86 -26.56 -7.47
C ARG A 192 -9.29 -26.54 -8.88
N THR A 193 -9.17 -25.36 -9.49
CA THR A 193 -8.59 -25.19 -10.82
C THR A 193 -7.12 -25.63 -10.83
N ALA A 194 -6.32 -25.20 -9.86
CA ALA A 194 -4.92 -25.58 -9.73
C ALA A 194 -4.76 -27.09 -9.46
N ALA A 195 -5.55 -27.66 -8.57
CA ALA A 195 -5.50 -29.09 -8.24
C ALA A 195 -5.84 -29.99 -9.44
N ALA A 196 -6.65 -29.50 -10.38
CA ALA A 196 -7.00 -30.21 -11.61
C ALA A 196 -5.93 -30.12 -12.72
N LEU A 197 -4.88 -29.30 -12.55
CA LEU A 197 -3.81 -29.18 -13.55
C LEU A 197 -3.00 -30.49 -13.68
N PRO A 198 -2.65 -30.90 -14.91
CA PRO A 198 -1.76 -32.04 -15.11
C PRO A 198 -0.35 -31.72 -14.58
N GLN A 199 0.41 -32.75 -14.20
CA GLN A 199 1.77 -32.58 -13.68
C GLN A 199 2.71 -31.81 -14.63
N SER A 200 2.50 -31.92 -15.94
CA SER A 200 3.27 -31.20 -16.96
C SER A 200 3.06 -29.68 -16.97
N ALA A 201 1.97 -29.18 -16.36
CA ALA A 201 1.72 -27.75 -16.22
C ALA A 201 2.47 -27.13 -15.02
N TRP A 202 3.06 -27.95 -14.16
CA TRP A 202 3.81 -27.51 -12.98
C TRP A 202 5.31 -27.46 -13.28
N SER A 203 6.00 -26.50 -12.63
CA SER A 203 7.46 -26.50 -12.57
C SER A 203 7.99 -27.79 -11.94
N PRO A 204 9.28 -28.14 -12.14
CA PRO A 204 9.90 -29.23 -11.40
C PRO A 204 9.73 -29.07 -9.88
N ALA A 205 9.46 -30.18 -9.19
CA ALA A 205 9.39 -30.21 -7.74
C ALA A 205 10.77 -29.88 -7.15
N THR A 206 10.81 -28.84 -6.32
CA THR A 206 12.05 -28.35 -5.72
C THR A 206 11.93 -28.41 -4.21
N GLN A 207 12.90 -29.05 -3.54
CA GLN A 207 13.02 -28.99 -2.09
C GLN A 207 13.55 -27.62 -1.68
N ARG A 208 12.84 -26.95 -0.78
CA ARG A 208 13.12 -25.59 -0.30
C ARG A 208 13.07 -25.59 1.22
N ARG A 209 14.02 -24.87 1.82
CA ARG A 209 13.99 -24.55 3.24
C ARG A 209 13.52 -23.12 3.41
N TRP A 210 12.39 -22.93 4.08
CA TRP A 210 11.83 -21.62 4.39
C TRP A 210 12.63 -20.90 5.48
N ARG A 211 12.35 -19.60 5.65
CA ARG A 211 13.06 -18.73 6.60
C ARG A 211 12.92 -19.19 8.06
N ASP A 212 11.79 -19.82 8.38
CA ASP A 212 11.52 -20.45 9.68
C ASP A 212 12.20 -21.82 9.86
N GLY A 213 12.94 -22.28 8.84
CA GLY A 213 13.69 -23.52 8.84
C GLY A 213 12.90 -24.74 8.40
N VAL A 214 11.60 -24.60 8.07
CA VAL A 214 10.75 -25.70 7.59
C VAL A 214 11.16 -26.12 6.19
N GLU A 215 11.30 -27.43 5.97
CA GLU A 215 11.54 -28.01 4.65
C GLU A 215 10.23 -28.36 3.96
N VAL A 216 10.10 -27.94 2.71
CA VAL A 216 8.91 -28.17 1.88
C VAL A 216 9.32 -28.54 0.46
N THR A 217 8.49 -29.37 -0.18
CA THR A 217 8.50 -29.48 -1.64
C THR A 217 7.64 -28.38 -2.22
N GLU A 218 8.15 -27.61 -3.18
CA GLU A 218 7.43 -26.54 -3.87
C GLU A 218 7.35 -26.76 -5.38
N GLN A 219 6.23 -26.33 -5.97
CA GLN A 219 6.02 -26.21 -7.41
C GLN A 219 5.22 -24.96 -7.74
N TYR A 220 5.41 -24.44 -8.95
CA TYR A 220 4.70 -23.26 -9.45
C TYR A 220 3.99 -23.56 -10.76
N ALA A 221 2.87 -22.89 -11.01
CA ALA A 221 2.12 -22.92 -12.26
C ALA A 221 1.41 -21.58 -12.50
N GLY A 222 0.81 -21.43 -13.68
CA GLY A 222 -0.08 -20.31 -13.99
C GLY A 222 -1.50 -20.80 -14.25
N ILE A 223 -2.50 -20.06 -13.77
CA ILE A 223 -3.91 -20.26 -14.13
C ILE A 223 -4.54 -18.92 -14.51
N ARG A 224 -5.72 -18.97 -15.14
CA ARG A 224 -6.60 -17.80 -15.28
C ARG A 224 -7.79 -17.96 -14.37
N HIS A 225 -8.21 -16.87 -13.73
CA HIS A 225 -9.34 -16.87 -12.80
C HIS A 225 -10.34 -15.77 -13.14
N THR A 226 -11.62 -16.12 -13.07
CA THR A 226 -12.75 -15.20 -13.19
C THR A 226 -13.57 -15.35 -11.92
N VAL A 227 -13.80 -14.23 -11.22
CA VAL A 227 -14.64 -14.23 -10.02
C VAL A 227 -16.10 -14.32 -10.45
N ALA A 228 -16.88 -15.18 -9.78
CA ALA A 228 -18.29 -15.37 -10.10
C ALA A 228 -19.07 -14.05 -9.98
N GLY A 229 -19.85 -13.72 -11.00
CA GLY A 229 -20.65 -12.49 -11.05
C GLY A 229 -19.91 -11.26 -11.59
N ILE A 230 -18.67 -11.42 -12.06
CA ILE A 230 -17.85 -10.31 -12.59
C ILE A 230 -17.24 -10.73 -13.93
N ASP A 231 -17.31 -9.84 -14.93
CA ASP A 231 -16.74 -10.05 -16.27
C ASP A 231 -15.28 -9.56 -16.34
N PHE A 232 -14.45 -10.03 -15.41
CA PHE A 232 -13.03 -9.69 -15.33
C PHE A 232 -12.23 -10.96 -15.06
N THR A 233 -11.30 -11.28 -15.98
CA THR A 233 -10.45 -12.46 -15.91
C THR A 233 -9.00 -12.04 -15.84
N PHE A 234 -8.31 -12.47 -14.79
CA PHE A 234 -6.91 -12.14 -14.52
C PHE A 234 -6.07 -13.41 -14.37
N PRO A 235 -4.77 -13.37 -14.69
CA PRO A 235 -3.87 -14.47 -14.41
C PRO A 235 -3.57 -14.56 -12.90
N LEU A 236 -3.33 -15.78 -12.45
CA LEU A 236 -2.80 -16.08 -11.14
C LEU A 236 -1.53 -16.90 -11.30
N ALA A 237 -0.43 -16.42 -10.71
CA ALA A 237 0.71 -17.24 -10.40
C ALA A 237 0.36 -18.09 -9.17
N VAL A 238 0.52 -19.41 -9.29
CA VAL A 238 0.17 -20.37 -8.25
C VAL A 238 1.43 -21.00 -7.71
N ALA A 239 1.60 -20.96 -6.40
CA ALA A 239 2.54 -21.83 -5.70
C ALA A 239 1.74 -22.95 -5.02
N ARG A 240 2.24 -24.19 -5.11
CA ARG A 240 1.80 -25.28 -4.24
C ARG A 240 2.96 -25.84 -3.46
N TRP A 241 2.72 -26.18 -2.20
CA TRP A 241 3.72 -26.79 -1.33
C TRP A 241 3.12 -27.83 -0.40
N LYS A 242 3.98 -28.70 0.11
CA LYS A 242 3.66 -29.63 1.19
C LYS A 242 4.94 -30.00 1.94
N LYS A 243 4.80 -30.34 3.21
CA LYS A 243 5.87 -31.00 3.97
C LYS A 243 5.99 -32.45 3.52
N ASP A 244 7.13 -33.07 3.79
CA ASP A 244 7.39 -34.46 3.40
C ASP A 244 6.39 -35.46 4.04
N ASP A 245 5.87 -35.15 5.22
CA ASP A 245 4.87 -35.94 5.95
C ASP A 245 3.41 -35.60 5.58
N GLU A 246 3.19 -34.59 4.73
CA GLU A 246 1.85 -34.17 4.30
C GLU A 246 1.43 -34.83 2.98
N MET A 247 0.22 -35.41 2.96
CA MET A 247 -0.34 -35.99 1.74
C MET A 247 -0.90 -34.94 0.76
N PHE A 248 -1.43 -33.84 1.29
CA PHE A 248 -2.15 -32.83 0.51
C PHE A 248 -1.29 -31.60 0.25
N TRP A 249 -1.44 -31.05 -0.96
CA TRP A 249 -0.85 -29.77 -1.33
C TRP A 249 -1.62 -28.62 -0.69
N ARG A 250 -0.88 -27.64 -0.20
CA ARG A 250 -1.35 -26.28 0.14
C ARG A 250 -1.08 -25.36 -1.05
N TYR A 251 -1.86 -24.30 -1.19
CA TYR A 251 -1.79 -23.38 -2.33
C TYR A 251 -1.72 -21.93 -1.87
N ALA A 252 -1.00 -21.10 -2.63
CA ALA A 252 -1.00 -19.65 -2.53
C ALA A 252 -1.01 -19.07 -3.93
N PHE A 253 -1.54 -17.86 -4.03
CA PHE A 253 -1.84 -17.21 -5.29
C PHE A 253 -1.32 -15.77 -5.27
N VAL A 254 -0.83 -15.32 -6.41
CA VAL A 254 -0.55 -13.90 -6.69
C VAL A 254 -1.28 -13.55 -7.97
N ALA A 255 -2.15 -12.53 -7.90
CA ALA A 255 -2.73 -11.91 -9.08
C ALA A 255 -1.72 -10.94 -9.70
N HIS A 256 -1.64 -10.91 -11.02
CA HIS A 256 -0.72 -10.05 -11.76
C HIS A 256 -1.27 -9.71 -13.16
N ASP A 257 -0.56 -8.87 -13.92
CA ASP A 257 -0.82 -8.58 -15.35
C ASP A 257 -0.45 -9.74 -16.29
#